data_AF-A0A953R2X6-F1
#
_entry.id   AF-A0A953R2X6-F1
#
_cell.length_a   1.000
_cell.length_b   1.000
_cell.length_c   1.000
_cell.angle_alpha   90.00
_cell.angle_beta   90.00
_cell.angle_gamma   90.00
#
_symmetry.space_group_name_H-M   'P 1'
#
loop_
_entity.id
_entity.type
_entity.pdbx_description
1 polymer ?
#
loop_
_entity_poly.entity_id
_entity_poly.type
_entity_poly.pdbx_seq_one_letter_code
_entity_poly.pdbx_strand_id
1 'polypeptide(L)'
;MRYFLSKSLPPFSRVLLIESGNRTLYENLLSGFYDAHPGMQADLVTCYAGVPEHFRSGAGQVYRVTDYPGRSQRQRLYRELAANRYTIVGIICSAEPIMTKWKWALAARLPAKVFVLNENGDYFWIDRGHLATIRHFVLFRSGLTGSGAVRTLARLVLFPFTLLYLILYALTVHLRRKLRTL
;
A
#
# COMPACT_ATOMS: atom_id res chain seq x y z
N MET A 1 -4.46 -15.14 -0.34
CA MET A 1 -5.76 -14.42 -0.34
C MET A 1 -6.92 -15.37 -0.64
N ARG A 2 -7.56 -15.93 0.40
CA ARG A 2 -8.67 -16.91 0.25
C ARG A 2 -9.96 -16.30 -0.31
N TYR A 3 -10.16 -14.98 -0.12
CA TYR A 3 -11.42 -14.31 -0.43
C TYR A 3 -11.38 -13.40 -1.67
N PHE A 4 -10.31 -13.46 -2.47
CA PHE A 4 -10.17 -12.63 -3.67
C PHE A 4 -11.21 -12.96 -4.75
N LEU A 5 -11.58 -14.25 -4.87
CA LEU A 5 -12.54 -14.73 -5.87
C LEU A 5 -14.00 -14.64 -5.42
N SER A 6 -14.26 -14.46 -4.12
CA SER A 6 -15.60 -14.38 -3.56
C SER A 6 -16.02 -12.93 -3.37
N LYS A 7 -17.27 -12.60 -3.68
CA LYS A 7 -17.89 -11.30 -3.34
C LYS A 7 -18.47 -11.26 -1.92
N SER A 8 -18.57 -12.42 -1.26
CA SER A 8 -19.12 -12.49 0.10
C SER A 8 -18.23 -11.73 1.08
N LEU A 9 -18.87 -10.93 1.94
CA LEU A 9 -18.21 -10.19 3.01
C LEU A 9 -18.30 -11.03 4.29
N PRO A 10 -17.16 -11.37 4.90
CA PRO A 10 -17.17 -12.04 6.20
C PRO A 10 -17.66 -11.06 7.29
N PRO A 11 -18.12 -11.58 8.45
CA PRO A 11 -18.50 -10.73 9.56
C PRO A 11 -17.30 -9.92 10.10
N PHE A 12 -17.58 -8.70 10.56
CA PHE A 12 -16.62 -7.80 11.22
C PHE A 12 -16.38 -8.23 12.68
N SER A 13 -15.85 -9.43 12.88
CA SER A 13 -15.55 -9.96 14.21
C SER A 13 -14.10 -9.72 14.63
N ARG A 14 -13.12 -10.08 13.78
CA ARG A 14 -11.69 -9.84 14.02
C ARG A 14 -11.08 -9.12 12.83
N VAL A 15 -10.81 -7.84 13.03
CA VAL A 15 -10.30 -6.93 12.00
C VAL A 15 -8.85 -6.57 12.31
N LEU A 16 -7.98 -6.66 11.31
CA LEU A 16 -6.63 -6.12 11.38
C LEU A 16 -6.55 -4.86 10.54
N LEU A 17 -6.22 -3.73 11.14
CA LEU A 17 -6.05 -2.47 10.43
C LEU A 17 -4.57 -2.14 10.32
N ILE A 18 -4.11 -1.85 9.11
CA ILE A 18 -2.73 -1.49 8.82
C ILE A 18 -2.69 0.00 8.50
N GLU A 19 -2.18 0.77 9.46
CA GLU A 19 -2.06 2.22 9.42
C GLU A 19 -0.63 2.61 9.00
N SER A 20 -0.51 3.55 8.06
CA SER A 20 0.78 4.16 7.74
C SER A 20 0.64 5.60 7.21
N GLY A 21 -0.24 6.39 7.83
CA GLY A 21 -0.74 7.61 7.22
C GLY A 21 -1.50 8.55 8.15
N ASN A 22 -2.24 9.49 7.56
CA ASN A 22 -3.08 10.44 8.30
C ASN A 22 -3.94 9.72 9.34
N ARG A 23 -3.65 9.99 10.62
CA ARG A 23 -4.29 9.36 11.77
C ARG A 23 -5.77 9.69 11.90
N THR A 24 -6.19 10.88 11.48
CA THR A 24 -7.59 11.31 11.54
C THR A 24 -8.49 10.41 10.69
N LEU A 25 -7.99 9.91 9.55
CA LEU A 25 -8.74 8.96 8.72
C LEU A 25 -8.96 7.63 9.43
N TYR A 26 -7.95 7.17 10.17
CA TYR A 26 -8.06 5.95 10.97
C TYR A 26 -9.06 6.14 12.11
N GLU A 27 -8.97 7.25 12.84
CA GLU A 27 -9.82 7.54 14.00
C GLU A 27 -11.31 7.60 13.60
N ASN A 28 -11.62 8.31 12.52
CA ASN A 28 -12.98 8.41 11.99
C ASN A 28 -13.50 7.06 11.44
N LEU A 29 -12.64 6.25 10.82
CA LEU A 29 -13.02 4.92 10.35
C LEU A 29 -13.32 4.00 11.54
N LEU A 30 -12.46 4.03 12.56
CA LEU A 30 -12.55 3.13 13.68
C LEU A 30 -13.79 3.40 14.53
N SER A 31 -14.14 4.67 14.76
CA SER A 31 -15.39 5.04 15.43
C SER A 31 -16.60 4.49 14.67
N GLY A 32 -16.68 4.74 13.36
CA GLY A 32 -17.77 4.24 12.52
C GLY A 32 -17.89 2.71 12.52
N PHE A 33 -16.78 1.98 12.54
CA PHE A 33 -16.81 0.52 12.64
C PHE A 33 -17.25 0.01 14.01
N TYR A 34 -16.83 0.63 15.10
CA TYR A 34 -17.31 0.23 16.42
C TYR A 34 -18.80 0.49 16.59
N ASP A 35 -19.32 1.58 16.01
CA ASP A 35 -20.74 1.90 16.05
C ASP A 35 -21.56 0.92 15.18
N ALA A 36 -21.08 0.60 13.98
CA ALA A 36 -21.73 -0.37 13.11
C ALA A 36 -21.60 -1.82 13.61
N HIS A 37 -20.53 -2.14 14.35
CA HIS A 37 -20.20 -3.49 14.79
C HIS A 37 -19.75 -3.51 16.27
N PRO A 38 -20.70 -3.47 17.23
CA PRO A 38 -20.40 -3.33 18.66
C PRO A 38 -19.52 -4.44 19.28
N GLY A 39 -19.47 -5.62 18.66
CA GLY A 39 -18.66 -6.77 19.10
C GLY A 39 -17.33 -6.94 18.35
N MET A 40 -16.97 -5.99 17.48
CA MET A 40 -15.76 -6.07 16.66
C MET A 40 -14.50 -5.94 17.53
N GLN A 41 -13.56 -6.86 17.35
CA GLN A 41 -12.19 -6.70 17.82
C GLN A 41 -11.31 -6.18 16.69
N ALA A 42 -10.54 -5.13 16.96
CA ALA A 42 -9.71 -4.46 15.96
C ALA A 42 -8.27 -4.37 16.43
N ASP A 43 -7.38 -5.14 15.81
CA ASP A 43 -5.94 -5.04 16.02
C ASP A 43 -5.34 -4.02 15.05
N LEU A 44 -4.29 -3.32 15.49
CA LEU A 44 -3.63 -2.26 14.74
C LEU A 44 -2.19 -2.65 14.43
N VAL A 45 -1.79 -2.57 13.16
CA VAL A 45 -0.38 -2.59 12.75
C VAL A 45 0.00 -1.20 12.28
N THR A 46 0.95 -0.56 12.96
CA THR A 46 1.31 0.84 12.71
C THR A 46 2.82 1.08 12.69
N CYS A 47 3.27 2.12 12.02
CA CYS A 47 4.62 2.67 12.14
C CYS A 47 4.73 3.78 13.18
N TYR A 48 3.61 4.24 13.75
CA TYR A 48 3.63 5.29 14.75
C TYR A 48 3.98 4.76 16.14
N ALA A 49 4.62 5.62 16.94
CA ALA A 49 4.88 5.32 18.35
C ALA A 49 3.60 5.38 19.21
N GLY A 50 2.69 6.31 18.90
CA GLY A 50 1.43 6.49 19.60
C GLY A 50 0.31 5.54 19.16
N VAL A 51 -0.77 5.53 19.94
CA VAL A 51 -2.02 4.82 19.65
C VAL A 51 -3.06 5.85 19.19
N PRO A 52 -3.97 5.52 18.26
CA PRO A 52 -5.05 6.43 17.83
C PRO A 52 -6.06 6.72 18.94
N GLU A 53 -6.67 7.90 18.92
CA GLU A 53 -7.53 8.40 20.02
C GLU A 53 -8.73 7.49 20.32
N HIS A 54 -9.39 6.98 19.27
CA HIS A 54 -10.56 6.11 19.41
C HIS A 54 -10.23 4.61 19.48
N PHE A 55 -8.95 4.25 19.62
CA PHE A 55 -8.56 2.85 19.74
C PHE A 55 -8.93 2.28 21.11
N ARG A 56 -9.78 1.24 21.10
CA ARG A 56 -10.19 0.54 22.33
C ARG A 56 -9.15 -0.52 22.67
N SER A 57 -8.21 -0.22 23.57
CA SER A 57 -7.19 -1.16 24.05
C SER A 57 -7.74 -2.44 24.68
N GLY A 58 -8.97 -2.42 25.20
CA GLY A 58 -9.67 -3.62 25.67
C GLY A 58 -10.25 -4.50 24.55
N ALA A 59 -10.31 -4.00 23.32
CA ALA A 59 -10.90 -4.68 22.15
C ALA A 59 -9.87 -4.95 21.04
N GLY A 60 -8.57 -4.83 21.31
CA GLY A 60 -7.53 -5.08 20.33
C GLY A 60 -6.11 -4.82 20.80
N GLN A 61 -5.16 -5.26 20.00
CA GLN A 61 -3.72 -5.13 20.26
C GLN A 61 -3.04 -4.24 19.22
N VAL A 62 -1.97 -3.55 19.64
CA VAL A 62 -1.17 -2.69 18.76
C VAL A 62 0.19 -3.35 18.48
N TYR A 63 0.47 -3.56 17.20
CA TYR A 63 1.70 -4.11 16.67
C TYR A 63 2.50 -3.01 15.96
N ARG A 64 3.57 -2.53 16.58
CA ARG A 64 4.43 -1.53 15.95
C ARG A 64 5.48 -2.21 15.09
N VAL A 65 5.57 -1.83 13.81
CA VAL A 65 6.57 -2.44 12.92
C VAL A 65 8.01 -2.14 13.32
N THR A 66 8.23 -1.10 14.12
CA THR A 66 9.53 -0.75 14.72
C THR A 66 10.03 -1.82 15.69
N ASP A 67 9.12 -2.56 16.32
CA ASP A 67 9.45 -3.58 17.32
C ASP A 67 9.90 -4.90 16.67
N TYR A 68 9.78 -4.99 15.34
CA TYR A 68 10.11 -6.20 14.56
C TYR A 68 11.22 -5.94 13.52
N PRO A 69 12.44 -5.55 13.93
CA PRO A 69 13.56 -5.33 13.01
C PRO A 69 14.09 -6.66 12.46
N GLY A 70 14.51 -6.65 11.19
CA GLY A 70 15.12 -7.81 10.54
C GLY A 70 14.17 -8.92 10.10
N ARG A 71 14.71 -9.99 9.50
CA ARG A 71 13.91 -11.08 8.88
C ARG A 71 13.24 -12.00 9.91
N SER A 72 13.92 -12.34 10.99
CA SER A 72 13.41 -13.25 12.03
C SER A 72 12.21 -12.65 12.76
N GLN A 73 12.31 -11.39 13.21
CA GLN A 73 11.22 -10.72 13.90
C GLN A 73 10.02 -10.44 12.97
N ARG A 74 10.27 -10.12 11.70
CA ARG A 74 9.22 -10.09 10.66
C ARG A 74 8.43 -11.39 10.59
N GLN A 75 9.13 -12.53 10.55
CA GLN A 75 8.48 -13.83 10.53
C GLN A 75 7.73 -14.14 11.82
N ARG A 76 8.20 -13.64 12.97
CA ARG A 76 7.46 -13.73 14.24
C ARG A 76 6.13 -12.97 14.14
N LEU A 77 6.16 -11.70 13.72
CA LEU A 77 4.95 -10.90 13.54
C LEU A 77 3.96 -11.57 12.60
N TYR A 78 4.43 -12.09 11.46
CA TYR A 78 3.54 -12.78 10.51
C TYR A 78 2.87 -14.03 11.11
N ARG A 79 3.60 -14.79 11.93
CA ARG A 79 3.06 -15.98 12.59
C ARG A 79 2.03 -15.61 13.66
N GLU A 80 2.33 -14.58 14.45
CA GLU A 80 1.43 -14.06 15.49
C GLU A 80 0.13 -13.52 14.88
N LEU A 81 0.23 -12.68 13.86
CA LEU A 81 -0.94 -12.17 13.15
C LEU A 81 -1.73 -13.28 12.44
N ALA A 82 -1.06 -14.30 11.89
CA ALA A 82 -1.76 -15.44 11.29
C ALA A 82 -2.50 -16.28 12.35
N ALA A 83 -1.94 -16.43 13.56
CA ALA A 83 -2.56 -17.15 14.66
C ALA A 83 -3.84 -16.47 15.17
N ASN A 84 -3.95 -15.15 15.03
CA ASN A 84 -5.11 -14.36 15.45
C ASN A 84 -6.34 -14.51 14.53
N ARG A 85 -6.24 -15.25 13.41
CA ARG A 85 -7.37 -15.62 12.53
C ARG A 85 -8.30 -14.45 12.16
N TYR A 86 -7.72 -13.34 11.69
CA TYR A 86 -8.49 -12.19 11.22
C TYR A 86 -9.44 -12.58 10.08
N THR A 87 -10.68 -12.08 10.15
CA THR A 87 -11.66 -12.21 9.07
C THR A 87 -11.45 -11.12 8.02
N ILE A 88 -11.03 -9.93 8.45
CA ILE A 88 -10.87 -8.75 7.61
C ILE A 88 -9.51 -8.10 7.87
N VAL A 89 -8.88 -7.61 6.79
CA VAL A 89 -7.67 -6.78 6.84
C VAL A 89 -7.95 -5.46 6.12
N GLY A 90 -7.87 -4.35 6.83
CA GLY A 90 -7.95 -3.00 6.28
C GLY A 90 -6.59 -2.42 6.04
N ILE A 91 -6.32 -1.91 4.84
CA ILE A 91 -5.07 -1.23 4.50
C ILE A 91 -5.38 0.25 4.27
N ILE A 92 -4.80 1.13 5.07
CA ILE A 92 -4.99 2.57 4.91
C ILE A 92 -3.90 3.12 4.01
N CYS A 93 -4.30 3.82 2.95
CA CYS A 93 -3.41 4.29 1.89
C CYS A 93 -3.42 5.82 1.83
N SER A 94 -2.58 6.49 2.62
CA SER A 94 -2.46 7.95 2.71
C SER A 94 -1.50 8.57 1.68
N ALA A 95 -1.61 8.20 0.40
CA ALA A 95 -0.73 8.66 -0.71
C ALA A 95 0.81 8.50 -0.53
N GLU A 96 1.30 8.06 0.63
CA GLU A 96 2.71 7.90 0.95
C GLU A 96 3.14 6.42 0.85
N PRO A 97 4.31 6.11 0.26
CA PRO A 97 4.80 4.73 0.11
C PRO A 97 5.36 4.15 1.43
N ILE A 98 4.83 4.56 2.58
CA ILE A 98 5.23 4.08 3.90
C ILE A 98 4.66 2.68 4.13
N MET A 99 5.47 1.81 4.74
CA MET A 99 5.12 0.41 5.07
C MET A 99 4.66 -0.45 3.87
N THR A 100 4.90 -0.03 2.63
CA THR A 100 4.47 -0.75 1.41
C THR A 100 4.81 -2.24 1.45
N LYS A 101 6.05 -2.58 1.86
CA LYS A 101 6.48 -3.99 2.00
C LYS A 101 5.65 -4.76 3.02
N TRP A 102 5.34 -4.15 4.16
CA TRP A 102 4.54 -4.77 5.23
C TRP A 102 3.09 -4.94 4.82
N LYS A 103 2.46 -3.90 4.24
CA LYS A 103 1.08 -3.93 3.75
C LYS A 103 0.86 -5.09 2.78
N TRP A 104 1.69 -5.17 1.75
CA TRP A 104 1.58 -6.25 0.74
C TRP A 104 1.95 -7.61 1.31
N ALA A 105 2.95 -7.69 2.18
CA ALA A 105 3.31 -8.94 2.85
C ALA A 105 2.15 -9.49 3.70
N LEU A 106 1.48 -8.64 4.46
CA LEU A 106 0.34 -9.02 5.31
C LEU A 106 -0.88 -9.36 4.46
N ALA A 107 -1.19 -8.55 3.44
CA ALA A 107 -2.28 -8.82 2.50
C ALA A 107 -2.14 -10.18 1.79
N ALA A 108 -0.91 -10.54 1.41
CA ALA A 108 -0.64 -11.83 0.76
C ALA A 108 -0.69 -13.02 1.73
N ARG A 109 -0.15 -12.86 2.94
CA ARG A 109 0.03 -13.96 3.91
C ARG A 109 -1.20 -14.25 4.76
N LEU A 110 -2.02 -13.25 5.07
CA LEU A 110 -3.18 -13.45 5.92
C LEU A 110 -4.36 -13.99 5.09
N PRO A 111 -5.04 -15.05 5.55
CA PRO A 111 -6.19 -15.63 4.86
C PRO A 111 -7.48 -14.82 5.16
N ALA A 112 -7.42 -13.50 5.10
CA ALA A 112 -8.51 -12.58 5.40
C ALA A 112 -9.05 -11.89 4.15
N LYS A 113 -10.25 -11.30 4.24
CA LYS A 113 -10.78 -10.41 3.20
C LYS A 113 -10.11 -9.05 3.33
N VAL A 114 -9.49 -8.56 2.26
CA VAL A 114 -8.73 -7.30 2.30
C VAL A 114 -9.57 -6.17 1.74
N PHE A 115 -9.63 -5.03 2.43
CA PHE A 115 -10.10 -3.77 1.88
C PHE A 115 -9.00 -2.71 1.95
N VAL A 116 -9.10 -1.70 1.09
CA VAL A 116 -8.21 -0.54 1.07
C VAL A 116 -9.03 0.71 1.33
N LEU A 117 -8.58 1.55 2.26
CA LEU A 117 -9.13 2.86 2.53
C LEU A 117 -8.30 3.93 1.79
N ASN A 118 -8.98 4.80 1.06
CA ASN A 118 -8.38 5.93 0.38
C ASN A 118 -8.26 7.17 1.27
N GLU A 119 -7.47 8.16 0.85
CA GLU A 119 -7.36 9.45 1.54
C GLU A 119 -8.69 10.22 1.69
N ASN A 120 -9.68 9.93 0.85
CA ASN A 120 -11.02 10.54 0.92
C ASN A 120 -11.95 9.90 1.96
N GLY A 121 -11.50 8.83 2.64
CA GLY A 121 -12.35 8.07 3.57
C GLY A 121 -13.19 6.97 2.90
N ASP A 122 -13.14 6.83 1.58
CA ASP A 122 -13.77 5.73 0.86
C ASP A 122 -12.97 4.44 1.00
N TYR A 123 -13.63 3.32 1.31
CA TYR A 123 -13.00 2.00 1.29
C TYR A 123 -13.55 1.11 0.18
N PHE A 124 -12.68 0.26 -0.37
CA PHE A 124 -13.03 -0.70 -1.41
C PHE A 124 -12.40 -2.06 -1.14
N TRP A 125 -13.13 -3.12 -1.51
CA TRP A 125 -12.66 -4.49 -1.31
C TRP A 125 -11.68 -4.91 -2.41
N ILE A 126 -10.62 -5.62 -2.03
CA ILE A 126 -9.73 -6.27 -2.99
C ILE A 126 -10.36 -7.63 -3.36
N ASP A 127 -11.30 -7.61 -4.31
CA ASP A 127 -11.92 -8.81 -4.85
C ASP A 127 -12.27 -8.68 -6.34
N ARG A 128 -12.70 -9.81 -6.93
CA ARG A 128 -13.10 -9.88 -8.34
C ARG A 128 -14.22 -8.90 -8.71
N GLY A 129 -15.09 -8.54 -7.75
CA GLY A 129 -16.18 -7.60 -7.98
C GLY A 129 -15.72 -6.16 -8.19
N HIS A 130 -14.56 -5.79 -7.65
CA HIS A 130 -14.03 -4.43 -7.66
C HIS A 130 -12.76 -4.28 -8.50
N LEU A 131 -12.49 -5.21 -9.42
CA LEU A 131 -11.30 -5.16 -10.28
C LEU A 131 -11.19 -3.87 -11.11
N ALA A 132 -12.30 -3.31 -11.56
CA ALA A 132 -12.30 -2.03 -12.27
C ALA A 132 -11.77 -0.89 -11.38
N THR A 133 -12.26 -0.82 -10.14
CA THR A 133 -11.81 0.13 -9.12
C THR A 133 -10.34 -0.08 -8.78
N ILE A 134 -9.91 -1.32 -8.55
CA ILE A 134 -8.50 -1.66 -8.26
C ILE A 134 -7.60 -1.22 -9.42
N ARG A 135 -7.97 -1.51 -10.67
CA ARG A 135 -7.22 -1.10 -11.86
C ARG A 135 -7.12 0.41 -11.95
N HIS A 136 -8.22 1.13 -11.74
CA HIS A 136 -8.23 2.59 -11.74
C HIS A 136 -7.27 3.16 -10.69
N PHE A 137 -7.30 2.64 -9.46
CA PHE A 137 -6.39 3.05 -8.38
C PHE A 137 -4.92 2.75 -8.68
N VAL A 138 -4.60 1.58 -9.24
CA VAL A 138 -3.23 1.24 -9.64
C VAL A 138 -2.74 2.18 -10.73
N LEU A 139 -3.57 2.44 -11.75
CA LEU A 139 -3.25 3.40 -12.80
C LEU A 139 -3.05 4.81 -12.22
N PHE A 140 -3.93 5.23 -11.31
CA PHE A 140 -3.85 6.54 -10.68
C PHE A 140 -2.58 6.70 -9.85
N ARG A 141 -2.28 5.72 -8.98
CA ARG A 141 -1.08 5.70 -8.14
C ARG A 141 0.23 5.56 -8.93
N SER A 142 0.19 4.93 -10.11
CA SER A 142 1.35 4.85 -11.02
C SER A 142 1.54 6.10 -11.88
N GLY A 143 0.68 7.12 -11.74
CA GLY A 143 0.72 8.32 -12.57
C GLY A 143 0.32 8.06 -14.03
N LEU A 144 -0.30 6.90 -14.29
CA LEU A 144 -0.75 6.46 -15.61
C LEU A 144 -2.21 6.86 -15.91
N THR A 145 -2.80 7.72 -15.08
CA THR A 145 -4.09 8.37 -15.35
C THR A 145 -3.90 9.84 -15.73
N GLY A 146 -4.51 10.27 -16.84
CA GLY A 146 -4.50 11.67 -17.28
C GLY A 146 -3.34 12.03 -18.21
N SER A 147 -3.22 13.32 -18.53
CA SER A 147 -2.23 13.87 -19.49
C SER A 147 -0.76 13.62 -19.09
N GLY A 148 -0.50 13.42 -17.79
CA GLY A 148 0.81 13.03 -17.25
C GLY A 148 1.29 11.65 -17.70
N ALA A 149 0.36 10.72 -17.97
CA ALA A 149 0.67 9.36 -18.43
C ALA A 149 1.32 9.37 -19.81
N VAL A 150 0.74 10.15 -20.73
CA VAL A 150 1.25 10.34 -22.10
C VAL A 150 2.65 10.95 -22.04
N ARG A 151 2.87 11.96 -21.19
CA ARG A 151 4.18 12.61 -21.06
C ARG A 151 5.24 11.68 -20.47
N THR A 152 4.85 10.82 -19.53
CA THR A 152 5.74 9.85 -18.88
C THR A 152 6.13 8.73 -19.84
N LEU A 153 5.15 8.18 -20.58
CA LEU A 153 5.40 7.18 -21.62
C LEU A 153 6.23 7.76 -22.77
N ALA A 154 5.92 8.97 -23.23
CA ALA A 154 6.70 9.65 -24.26
C ALA A 154 8.15 9.87 -23.81
N ARG A 155 8.39 10.29 -22.56
CA ARG A 155 9.75 10.41 -22.01
C ARG A 155 10.47 9.07 -21.94
N LEU A 156 9.79 8.00 -21.50
CA LEU A 156 10.37 6.66 -21.42
C LEU A 156 10.82 6.17 -22.81
N VAL A 157 9.98 6.40 -23.82
CA VAL A 157 10.26 6.01 -25.21
C VAL A 157 11.35 6.89 -25.82
N LEU A 158 11.33 8.21 -25.60
CA LEU A 158 12.28 9.15 -26.20
C LEU A 158 13.66 9.11 -25.54
N PHE A 159 13.75 8.77 -24.26
CA PHE A 159 15.00 8.74 -23.48
C PHE A 159 16.14 7.94 -24.13
N PRO A 160 15.97 6.68 -24.58
CA PRO A 160 17.05 5.94 -25.20
C PRO A 160 17.56 6.60 -26.49
N PHE A 161 16.67 7.23 -27.27
CA PHE A 161 17.05 7.91 -28.52
C PHE A 161 17.79 9.22 -28.26
N THR A 162 17.31 10.03 -27.30
CA THR A 162 18.00 11.27 -26.94
C THR A 162 19.37 11.00 -26.33
N LEU A 163 19.48 9.98 -25.46
CA LEU A 163 20.76 9.54 -24.91
C LEU A 163 21.72 9.06 -26.00
N LEU A 164 21.24 8.22 -26.93
CA LEU A 164 22.05 7.73 -28.04
C LEU A 164 22.53 8.88 -28.95
N TYR A 165 21.64 9.83 -29.28
CA TYR A 165 21.98 11.01 -30.06
C TYR A 165 23.08 11.84 -29.37
N LEU A 166 22.95 12.08 -28.06
CA LEU A 166 23.95 12.83 -27.30
C LEU A 166 25.31 12.12 -27.24
N ILE A 167 25.31 10.79 -27.09
CA ILE A 167 26.54 9.97 -27.13
C ILE A 167 27.22 10.10 -28.49
N LEU A 168 26.47 9.93 -29.58
CA LEU A 168 27.01 10.03 -30.95
C LEU A 168 27.53 11.44 -31.26
N TYR A 169 26.82 12.47 -30.80
CA TYR A 169 27.23 13.85 -30.95
C TYR A 169 28.53 14.14 -30.18
N ALA A 170 28.62 13.69 -28.92
CA ALA A 170 29.84 13.84 -28.12
C ALA A 170 31.03 13.11 -28.76
N LEU A 171 30.82 11.88 -29.24
CA LEU A 171 31.82 11.11 -29.98
C LEU A 171 32.32 11.86 -31.21
N THR A 172 31.42 12.38 -32.04
CA THR A 172 31.82 13.11 -33.27
C THR A 172 32.58 14.39 -32.96
N VAL A 173 32.16 15.16 -31.96
CA VAL A 173 32.87 16.38 -31.54
C VAL A 173 34.27 16.05 -30.99
N HIS A 174 34.40 15.04 -30.14
CA HIS A 174 35.69 14.64 -29.58
C HIS A 174 36.62 14.02 -30.64
N LEU A 175 36.10 13.23 -31.56
CA LEU A 175 36.88 12.65 -32.65
C LEU A 175 37.39 13.72 -33.61
N ARG A 176 36.53 14.68 -34.01
CA ARG A 176 36.94 15.85 -34.81
C ARG A 176 37.98 16.71 -34.11
N ARG A 177 37.84 16.93 -32.80
CA ARG A 177 38.83 17.68 -32.02
C ARG A 177 40.17 16.97 -32.03
N LYS A 178 40.19 15.65 -31.82
CA LYS A 178 41.41 14.83 -31.81
C LYS A 178 42.11 14.81 -33.18
N LEU A 179 41.34 14.73 -34.27
CA LEU A 179 41.85 14.77 -35.65
C LEU A 179 42.39 16.14 -36.08
N ARG A 180 41.97 17.24 -35.43
CA ARG A 180 42.54 18.59 -35.68
C ARG A 180 43.79 18.89 -34.87
N THR A 181 44.02 18.16 -33.79
CA THR A 181 45.20 18.30 -32.92
C THR A 181 46.32 17.30 -33.25
N LEU A 182 46.05 16.34 -34.14
CA LEU A 182 47.03 15.46 -34.78
C LEU A 182 47.49 16.10 -36.10
#